data_AF-K1S6P9-F1
#
_entry.id   AF-K1S6P9-F1
#
_cell.length_a   1.000
_cell.length_b   1.000
_cell.length_c   1.000
_cell.angle_alpha   90.00
_cell.angle_beta   90.00
_cell.angle_gamma   90.00
#
_symmetry.space_group_name_H-M   'P 1'
#
loop_
_entity.id
_entity.type
_entity.pdbx_description
1 polymer ?
#
loop_
_entity_poly.entity_id
_entity_poly.type
_entity_poly.pdbx_seq_one_letter_code
_entity_poly.pdbx_strand_id
1 'polypeptide(L)'
;RLRYLLGDYFNVDPKNVHAYVIGEHGDSEMVPWSQAFVGTKSIMSIVETNPDRFKLTDLDEIAKDVTGAAQKIIEAKKPPITE
;
A
#
# COMPACT_ATOMS: atom_id res chain seq x y z
N ARG A 1 -10.57 7.46 -3.93
CA ARG A 1 -9.39 8.24 -3.46
C ARG A 1 -8.12 7.40 -3.47
N LEU A 2 -8.07 6.24 -2.80
CA LEU A 2 -6.92 5.32 -2.80
C LEU A 2 -6.26 5.11 -4.18
N ARG A 3 -7.02 4.63 -5.16
CA ARG A 3 -6.49 4.35 -6.51
C ARG A 3 -5.95 5.58 -7.23
N TYR A 4 -6.49 6.77 -6.93
CA TYR A 4 -6.00 8.02 -7.50
C TYR A 4 -4.63 8.38 -6.91
N LEU A 5 -4.49 8.34 -5.58
CA LEU A 5 -3.22 8.60 -4.90
C LEU A 5 -2.14 7.59 -5.29
N LEU A 6 -2.51 6.32 -5.41
CA LEU A 6 -1.59 5.27 -5.89
C LEU A 6 -1.24 5.47 -7.38
N GLY A 7 -2.19 5.91 -8.20
CA GLY A 7 -1.94 6.23 -9.61
C GLY A 7 -0.92 7.36 -9.75
N ASP A 8 -1.07 8.42 -8.96
CA ASP A 8 -0.11 9.53 -8.90
C ASP A 8 1.27 9.05 -8.41
N TYR A 9 1.31 8.33 -7.29
CA TYR A 9 2.55 7.81 -6.70
C TYR A 9 3.32 6.88 -7.63
N PHE A 10 2.64 5.96 -8.32
CA PHE A 10 3.26 5.04 -9.28
C PHE A 10 3.38 5.62 -10.69
N ASN A 11 2.88 6.83 -10.92
CA ASN A 11 2.78 7.47 -12.23
C ASN A 11 2.08 6.58 -13.29
N VAL A 12 0.90 6.06 -12.94
CA VAL A 12 0.04 5.23 -13.79
C VAL A 12 -1.40 5.71 -13.77
N ASP A 13 -2.18 5.34 -14.79
CA ASP A 13 -3.63 5.60 -14.77
C ASP A 13 -4.29 4.85 -13.59
N PRO A 14 -5.07 5.54 -12.73
CA PRO A 14 -5.80 4.93 -11.61
C PRO A 14 -6.69 3.73 -11.98
N LYS A 15 -7.13 3.63 -13.24
CA LYS A 15 -7.91 2.49 -13.76
C LYS A 15 -7.10 1.19 -13.76
N ASN A 16 -5.78 1.29 -13.85
CA ASN A 16 -4.87 0.15 -13.79
C ASN A 16 -4.47 -0.20 -12.35
N VAL A 17 -4.96 0.53 -11.33
CA VAL A 17 -4.67 0.25 -9.94
C VAL A 17 -5.79 -0.60 -9.34
N HIS A 18 -5.44 -1.80 -8.88
CA HIS A 18 -6.32 -2.72 -8.18
C HIS A 18 -5.95 -2.74 -6.71
N ALA A 19 -6.52 -1.82 -5.94
CA ALA A 19 -6.38 -1.74 -4.49
C ALA A 19 -7.74 -1.39 -3.86
N TYR A 20 -7.93 -1.85 -2.63
CA TYR A 20 -9.19 -1.75 -1.88
C TYR A 20 -8.92 -1.39 -0.43
N VAL A 21 -9.80 -0.58 0.15
CA VAL A 21 -9.90 -0.45 1.61
C VAL A 21 -10.88 -1.51 2.08
N ILE A 22 -10.51 -2.27 3.10
CA ILE A 22 -11.35 -3.28 3.75
C ILE A 22 -11.44 -2.98 5.23
N GLY A 23 -12.52 -3.44 5.88
CA GLY A 23 -12.74 -3.24 7.30
C GLY A 23 -14.06 -2.55 7.59
N GLU A 24 -14.40 -2.50 8.87
CA GLU A 24 -15.55 -1.71 9.36
C GLU A 24 -15.17 -0.23 9.35
N HIS A 25 -16.09 0.60 8.84
CA HIS A 25 -15.89 2.03 8.70
C HIS A 25 -15.46 2.67 10.03
N GLY A 26 -14.33 3.38 10.03
CA GLY A 26 -13.76 4.06 11.20
C GLY A 26 -12.72 3.25 11.97
N ASP A 27 -13.11 2.13 12.59
CA ASP A 27 -12.27 1.47 13.60
C ASP A 27 -11.27 0.47 13.02
N SER A 28 -11.56 -0.17 11.89
CA SER A 28 -10.77 -1.29 11.36
C SER A 28 -10.45 -1.18 9.87
N GLU A 29 -10.55 0.02 9.30
CA GLU A 29 -10.22 0.25 7.89
C GLU A 29 -8.71 0.06 7.63
N MET A 30 -8.37 -0.80 6.68
CA MET A 30 -7.01 -1.10 6.27
C MET A 30 -6.89 -1.35 4.77
N VAL A 31 -5.67 -1.24 4.24
CA VAL A 31 -5.35 -1.58 2.84
C VAL A 31 -4.45 -2.83 2.82
N PRO A 32 -4.91 -3.97 2.26
CA PRO A 32 -4.11 -5.18 2.21
C PRO A 32 -3.11 -5.12 1.05
N TRP A 33 -1.93 -4.54 1.28
CA TRP A 33 -0.89 -4.36 0.24
C TRP A 33 -0.46 -5.66 -0.45
N SER A 34 -0.49 -6.77 0.28
CA SER A 34 -0.21 -8.11 -0.28
C SER A 34 -1.22 -8.55 -1.34
N GLN A 35 -2.40 -7.93 -1.40
CA GLN A 35 -3.47 -8.18 -2.37
C GLN A 35 -3.68 -7.00 -3.33
N ALA A 36 -2.76 -6.03 -3.35
CA ALA A 36 -2.85 -4.84 -4.18
C ALA A 36 -1.93 -4.95 -5.40
N PHE A 37 -2.44 -4.51 -6.56
CA PHE A 37 -1.76 -4.61 -7.85
C PHE A 37 -1.79 -3.29 -8.62
N VAL A 38 -0.74 -3.07 -9.40
CA VAL A 38 -0.69 -2.06 -10.47
C VAL A 38 -0.49 -2.80 -11.79
N GLY A 39 -1.51 -2.76 -12.64
CA GLY A 39 -1.63 -3.65 -13.80
C GLY A 39 -1.59 -5.11 -13.36
N THR A 40 -0.59 -5.85 -13.84
CA THR A 40 -0.38 -7.27 -13.52
C THR A 40 0.67 -7.52 -12.44
N LYS A 41 1.27 -6.47 -11.86
CA LYS A 41 2.34 -6.58 -10.86
C LYS A 41 1.83 -6.25 -9.46
N SER A 42 2.24 -7.03 -8.48
CA SER A 42 1.97 -6.73 -7.07
C SER A 42 2.69 -5.45 -6.65
N ILE A 43 2.01 -4.60 -5.90
CA ILE A 43 2.60 -3.38 -5.32
C ILE A 43 3.82 -3.71 -4.45
N MET A 44 3.75 -4.79 -3.66
CA MET A 44 4.87 -5.23 -2.83
C MET A 44 6.12 -5.53 -3.67
N SER A 45 5.95 -6.28 -4.76
CA SER A 45 7.05 -6.58 -5.68
C SER A 45 7.63 -5.33 -6.35
N ILE A 46 6.77 -4.35 -6.70
CA ILE A 46 7.22 -3.09 -7.28
C ILE A 46 8.11 -2.31 -6.30
N VAL A 47 7.70 -2.23 -5.03
CA VAL A 47 8.45 -1.57 -3.96
C VAL A 47 9.78 -2.29 -3.70
N GLU A 48 9.76 -3.62 -3.57
CA GLU A 48 10.95 -4.43 -3.34
C GLU A 48 11.97 -4.34 -4.49
N THR A 49 11.49 -4.26 -5.73
CA THR A 49 12.36 -4.19 -6.92
C THR A 49 12.87 -2.77 -7.20
N ASN A 50 12.24 -1.74 -6.62
CA ASN A 50 12.59 -0.34 -6.85
C ASN A 50 12.63 0.46 -5.53
N PRO A 51 13.46 0.04 -4.54
CA PRO A 51 13.46 0.61 -3.20
C PRO A 51 13.89 2.09 -3.16
N ASP A 52 14.65 2.54 -4.16
CA ASP A 52 15.06 3.95 -4.28
C ASP A 52 13.91 4.88 -4.71
N ARG A 53 12.88 4.32 -5.36
CA ARG A 53 11.76 5.08 -5.94
C ARG A 53 10.47 4.94 -5.16
N PHE A 54 10.22 3.75 -4.61
CA PHE A 54 9.00 3.45 -3.90
C PHE A 54 9.30 2.84 -2.55
N LYS A 55 8.66 3.34 -1.50
CA LYS A 55 8.80 2.86 -0.13
C LYS A 55 7.47 2.39 0.42
N LEU A 56 7.53 1.41 1.31
CA LEU A 56 6.36 0.93 2.04
C LEU A 56 5.81 2.01 2.98
N THR A 57 6.67 2.89 3.51
CA THR A 57 6.27 4.03 4.34
C THR A 57 5.34 5.00 3.60
N ASP A 58 5.60 5.24 2.31
CA ASP A 58 4.79 6.17 1.53
C ASP A 58 3.41 5.57 1.23
N LEU A 59 3.36 4.25 1.01
CA LEU A 59 2.09 3.52 0.90
C LEU A 59 1.29 3.59 2.21
N ASP A 60 1.95 3.43 3.35
CA ASP A 60 1.32 3.55 4.67
C ASP A 60 0.70 4.94 4.90
N GLU A 61 1.41 6.00 4.53
CA GLU A 61 0.87 7.37 4.58
C GLU A 61 -0.33 7.56 3.64
N ILE A 62 -0.28 6.98 2.43
CA ILE A 62 -1.42 6.97 1.50
C ILE A 62 -2.62 6.22 2.10
N ALA A 63 -2.41 5.09 2.77
CA ALA A 63 -3.49 4.38 3.44
C ALA A 63 -4.12 5.24 4.54
N LYS A 64 -3.31 5.90 5.38
CA LYS A 64 -3.79 6.79 6.45
C LYS A 64 -4.62 7.97 5.92
N ASP A 65 -4.20 8.61 4.82
CA ASP A 65 -4.99 9.69 4.19
C ASP A 65 -6.38 9.21 3.76
N VAL A 66 -6.47 7.96 3.30
CA VAL A 66 -7.72 7.41 2.76
C VAL A 66 -8.64 6.88 3.86
N THR A 67 -8.10 6.14 4.83
CA THR A 67 -8.90 5.52 5.89
C THR A 67 -9.26 6.49 7.00
N GLY A 68 -8.62 7.67 7.05
CA GLY A 68 -8.78 8.63 8.14
C GLY A 68 -8.33 8.10 9.50
N ALA A 69 -7.79 6.88 9.53
CA ALA A 69 -7.49 6.15 10.74
C ALA A 69 -6.05 6.43 11.16
N ALA A 70 -5.88 6.84 12.42
CA ALA A 70 -4.62 6.84 13.13
C ALA A 70 -4.12 5.40 13.43
N GLN A 71 -4.23 4.50 12.44
CA GLN A 71 -3.79 3.12 12.56
C GLN A 71 -2.26 3.12 12.58
N LYS A 72 -1.71 2.97 13.80
CA LYS A 72 -0.31 2.64 14.01
C LYS A 72 -0.01 1.35 13.26
N ILE A 73 1.04 1.41 12.45
CA ILE A 73 1.70 0.30 11.78
C ILE A 73 1.76 -0.91 12.73
N ILE A 74 0.94 -1.93 12.46
CA ILE A 74 1.12 -3.23 13.10
C ILE A 74 2.31 -3.88 12.39
N GLU A 75 3.35 -4.11 13.19
CA GLU A 75 4.59 -4.79 12.86
C GLU A 75 4.44 -5.91 11.82
N ALA A 76 5.13 -5.75 10.70
CA ALA A 76 5.69 -6.88 9.97
C ALA A 76 7.22 -6.80 9.99
N LYS A 77 7.78 -6.73 11.20
CA LYS A 77 9.16 -7.08 11.46
C LYS A 77 9.30 -8.60 11.32
N LYS A 78 9.36 -9.10 10.08
CA LYS A 78 9.98 -10.41 9.85
C LYS A 78 11.50 -10.22 9.99
N PRO A 79 12.17 -10.94 10.89
CA PRO A 79 13.61 -10.80 11.08
C PRO A 79 14.37 -11.21 9.80
N PRO A 80 15.60 -10.71 9.59
CA PRO A 80 16.47 -11.27 8.56
C PRO A 80 16.67 -12.76 8.87
N ILE A 81 16.36 -13.61 7.90
CA ILE A 81 16.89 -14.97 7.86
C ILE A 81 18.40 -14.83 7.67
N THR A 82 19.15 -14.86 8.77
CA THR A 82 20.58 -15.13 8.76
C THR A 82 20.76 -16.65 8.75
N GLU A 83 21.29 -17.16 7.65
CA GLU A 83 21.92 -18.49 7.55
C GLU A 83 23.15 -18.59 8.47
#